data_AF-A0A1J6VTI6-F1
#
_entry.id   AF-A0A1J6VTI6-F1
#
_cell.length_a   1.000
_cell.length_b   1.000
_cell.length_c   1.000
_cell.angle_alpha   90.00
_cell.angle_beta   90.00
_cell.angle_gamma   90.00
#
_symmetry.space_group_name_H-M   'P 1'
#
loop_
_entity.id
_entity.type
_entity.pdbx_description
1 polymer ?
#
loop_
_entity_poly.entity_id
_entity_poly.type
_entity_poly.pdbx_seq_one_letter_code
_entity_poly.pdbx_strand_id
1 'polypeptide(L)'
;MFIIIGSIILWCCLVGYAIKTFTHYKRSSEVEKQRKHGFMIKVVGSVPLAAILITGQNLTMQGYTMEQIKPYLFIAALITIFIPGYIYLLYTLFSEDSFKNYNDPGKYKSSYLYIHRKVLMPITVTVPIIILTIYIYNLGVKAL
;
A
#
# COMPACT_ATOMS: atom_id res chain seq x y z
N MET A 1 -2.16 27.14 12.67
CA MET A 1 -1.63 26.24 13.72
C MET A 1 -2.69 25.29 14.28
N PHE A 2 -3.85 25.77 14.76
CA PHE A 2 -4.92 24.91 15.30
C PHE A 2 -5.45 23.84 14.32
N ILE A 3 -5.59 24.18 13.03
CA ILE A 3 -6.04 23.23 11.99
C ILE A 3 -5.06 22.06 11.82
N ILE A 4 -3.76 22.34 11.91
CA ILE A 4 -2.69 21.33 11.76
C ILE A 4 -2.66 20.41 12.97
N ILE A 5 -2.77 20.97 14.18
CA ILE A 5 -2.80 20.18 15.41
C ILE A 5 -4.06 19.30 15.43
N GLY A 6 -5.21 19.84 15.04
CA GLY A 6 -6.46 19.09 14.94
C GLY A 6 -6.39 17.95 13.92
N SER A 7 -5.79 18.16 12.74
CA SER A 7 -5.65 17.12 11.73
C SER A 7 -4.71 15.99 12.17
N ILE A 8 -3.63 16.31 12.89
CA ILE A 8 -2.72 15.31 13.48
C ILE A 8 -3.44 14.49 14.55
N ILE A 9 -4.20 15.12 15.44
CA ILE A 9 -4.99 14.41 16.48
C ILE A 9 -5.98 13.45 15.82
N LEU A 10 -6.73 13.92 14.83
CA LEU A 10 -7.68 13.08 14.08
C LEU A 10 -6.98 11.91 13.38
N TRP A 11 -5.80 12.14 12.82
CA TRP A 11 -5.00 11.08 12.22
C TRP A 11 -4.53 10.05 13.25
N CYS A 12 -4.06 10.48 14.43
CA CYS A 12 -3.73 9.56 15.53
C CYS A 12 -4.95 8.74 15.97
N CYS A 13 -6.15 9.34 16.04
CA CYS A 13 -7.39 8.61 16.31
C CYS A 13 -7.68 7.57 15.22
N LEU A 14 -7.48 7.92 13.95
CA LEU A 14 -7.65 7.00 12.81
C LEU A 14 -6.66 5.83 12.90
N VAL A 15 -5.39 6.09 13.25
CA VAL A 15 -4.37 5.05 13.49
C VAL A 15 -4.83 4.10 14.60
N GLY A 16 -5.27 4.64 15.75
CA GLY A 16 -5.77 3.83 16.86
C GLY A 16 -6.99 2.98 16.45
N TYR A 17 -7.91 3.55 15.68
CA TYR A 17 -9.07 2.83 15.15
C TYR A 17 -8.68 1.74 14.15
N ALA A 18 -7.71 1.99 13.28
CA ALA A 18 -7.17 1.02 12.33
C ALA A 18 -6.49 -0.15 13.05
N ILE A 19 -5.67 0.12 14.07
CA ILE A 19 -5.04 -0.92 14.91
C ILE A 19 -6.12 -1.78 15.59
N LYS A 20 -7.14 -1.15 16.17
CA LYS A 20 -8.27 -1.87 16.80
C LYS A 20 -9.01 -2.74 15.78
N THR A 21 -9.30 -2.20 14.59
CA THR A 21 -9.98 -2.91 13.51
C THR A 21 -9.16 -4.11 13.02
N PHE A 22 -7.86 -3.93 12.81
CA PHE A 22 -6.94 -5.00 12.43
C PHE A 22 -6.83 -6.09 13.50
N THR A 23 -6.72 -5.70 14.77
CA THR A 23 -6.64 -6.64 15.90
C THR A 23 -7.92 -7.46 16.03
N HIS A 24 -9.08 -6.81 15.88
CA HIS A 24 -10.37 -7.51 15.87
C HIS A 24 -10.46 -8.47 14.69
N TYR A 25 -10.06 -8.04 13.48
CA TYR A 25 -10.04 -8.90 12.29
C TYR A 25 -9.15 -10.13 12.49
N LYS A 26 -7.93 -9.95 13.04
CA LYS A 26 -6.97 -11.04 13.29
C LYS A 26 -7.54 -12.10 14.25
N ARG A 27 -8.32 -11.69 15.26
CA ARG A 27 -8.95 -12.57 16.25
C ARG A 27 -10.29 -13.17 15.81
N SER A 28 -10.84 -12.74 14.69
CA SER A 28 -12.16 -13.21 14.21
C SER A 28 -12.06 -14.61 13.59
N SER A 29 -13.18 -15.34 13.53
CA SER A 29 -13.26 -16.63 12.81
C SER A 29 -13.08 -16.45 11.30
N GLU A 30 -12.76 -17.52 10.56
CA GLU A 30 -12.55 -17.45 9.10
C GLU A 30 -13.78 -16.93 8.33
N VAL A 31 -14.99 -17.32 8.75
CA VAL A 31 -16.25 -16.82 8.16
C VAL A 31 -16.43 -15.32 8.41
N GLU A 32 -16.08 -14.86 9.61
CA GLU A 32 -16.14 -13.42 9.94
C GLU A 32 -15.05 -12.61 9.22
N LYS A 33 -13.85 -13.18 9.06
CA LYS A 33 -12.77 -12.54 8.32
C LYS A 33 -13.20 -12.26 6.89
N GLN A 34 -13.80 -13.22 6.19
CA GLN A 34 -14.27 -13.00 4.81
C GLN A 34 -15.28 -11.85 4.71
N ARG A 35 -16.19 -11.71 5.70
CA ARG A 35 -17.16 -10.61 5.74
C ARG A 35 -16.53 -9.27 6.08
N LYS A 36 -15.56 -9.25 7.01
CA LYS A 36 -14.92 -8.02 7.53
C LYS A 36 -13.70 -7.58 6.71
N HIS A 37 -13.17 -8.41 5.82
CA HIS A 37 -11.93 -8.18 5.10
C HIS A 37 -11.93 -6.85 4.33
N GLY A 38 -12.99 -6.61 3.54
CA GLY A 38 -13.11 -5.37 2.76
C GLY A 38 -13.19 -4.12 3.63
N PHE A 39 -13.87 -4.20 4.78
CA PHE A 39 -13.94 -3.09 5.73
C PHE A 39 -12.58 -2.83 6.39
N MET A 40 -11.91 -3.89 6.84
CA MET A 40 -10.58 -3.80 7.43
C MET A 40 -9.57 -3.15 6.47
N ILE A 41 -9.55 -3.57 5.20
CA ILE A 41 -8.68 -2.96 4.18
C ILE A 41 -8.98 -1.47 4.02
N LYS A 42 -10.26 -1.07 3.95
CA LYS A 42 -10.64 0.34 3.81
C LYS A 42 -10.15 1.19 4.98
N VAL A 43 -10.29 0.70 6.21
CA VAL A 43 -9.88 1.44 7.41
C VAL A 43 -8.35 1.49 7.53
N VAL A 44 -7.65 0.38 7.31
CA VAL A 44 -6.18 0.36 7.40
C VAL A 44 -5.57 1.16 6.25
N GLY A 45 -6.11 1.04 5.04
CA GLY A 45 -5.65 1.76 3.85
C GLY A 45 -5.93 3.26 3.89
N SER A 46 -6.88 3.74 4.68
CA SER A 46 -7.14 5.18 4.82
C SER A 46 -6.08 5.89 5.67
N VAL A 47 -5.38 5.18 6.57
CA VAL A 47 -4.30 5.74 7.40
C VAL A 47 -3.16 6.35 6.57
N PRO A 48 -2.52 5.61 5.64
CA PRO A 48 -1.44 6.17 4.82
C PRO A 48 -1.95 7.26 3.86
N LEU A 49 -3.15 7.10 3.30
CA LEU A 49 -3.79 8.13 2.47
C LEU A 49 -3.97 9.44 3.23
N ALA A 50 -4.52 9.37 4.45
CA ALA A 50 -4.70 10.54 5.31
C ALA A 50 -3.36 11.19 5.67
N ALA A 51 -2.31 10.40 5.95
CA ALA A 51 -0.97 10.93 6.22
C ALA A 51 -0.41 11.73 5.03
N ILE A 52 -0.55 11.20 3.80
CA ILE A 52 -0.10 11.86 2.57
C ILE A 52 -0.86 13.18 2.37
N LEU A 53 -2.19 13.17 2.55
CA LEU A 53 -3.02 14.37 2.40
C LEU A 53 -2.69 15.45 3.42
N ILE A 54 -2.51 15.07 4.70
CA ILE A 54 -2.13 16.00 5.77
C ILE A 54 -0.74 16.61 5.47
N THR A 55 0.20 15.78 5.01
CA THR A 55 1.55 16.25 4.63
C THR A 55 1.47 17.26 3.47
N GLY A 56 0.70 16.94 2.43
CA GLY A 56 0.52 17.83 1.27
C GLY A 56 -0.10 19.16 1.66
N GLN A 57 -1.19 19.13 2.42
CA GLN A 57 -1.86 20.33 2.89
C GLN A 57 -0.94 21.20 3.77
N ASN A 58 -0.17 20.59 4.67
CA ASN A 58 0.76 21.32 5.53
C ASN A 58 1.85 22.03 4.72
N LEU A 59 2.42 21.37 3.71
CA LEU A 59 3.43 21.98 2.85
C LEU A 59 2.83 23.10 2.00
N THR A 60 1.62 22.93 1.47
CA THR A 60 0.93 24.00 0.74
C THR A 60 0.67 25.22 1.63
N MET A 61 0.27 25.01 2.89
CA MET A 61 0.07 26.11 3.85
C MET A 61 1.37 26.85 4.21
N GLN A 62 2.53 26.22 4.03
CA GLN A 62 3.85 26.85 4.23
C GLN A 62 4.33 27.60 2.97
N GLY A 63 3.54 27.64 1.90
CA GLY A 63 3.85 28.37 0.68
C GLY A 63 4.55 27.56 -0.41
N TYR A 64 4.72 26.24 -0.23
CA TYR A 64 5.29 25.39 -1.27
C TYR A 64 4.31 25.18 -2.44
N THR A 65 4.84 25.18 -3.66
CA THR A 65 4.04 24.87 -4.86
C THR A 65 3.85 23.36 -5.03
N MET A 66 2.84 22.95 -5.78
CA MET A 66 2.56 21.52 -6.00
C MET A 66 3.75 20.78 -6.64
N GLU A 67 4.49 21.43 -7.54
CA GLU A 67 5.70 20.85 -8.15
C GLU A 67 6.80 20.58 -7.12
N GLN A 68 6.94 21.43 -6.10
CA GLN A 68 7.89 21.22 -5.00
C GLN A 68 7.42 20.15 -4.02
N ILE A 69 6.10 20.00 -3.82
CA ILE A 69 5.50 19.08 -2.86
C ILE A 69 5.46 17.64 -3.40
N LYS A 70 5.26 17.48 -4.71
CA LYS A 70 5.08 16.19 -5.38
C LYS A 70 6.19 15.15 -5.08
N PRO A 71 7.49 15.50 -5.08
CA PRO A 71 8.55 14.57 -4.66
C PRO A 71 8.35 14.03 -3.24
N TYR A 72 7.99 14.88 -2.28
CA TYR A 72 7.79 14.47 -0.89
C TYR A 72 6.57 13.57 -0.73
N LEU A 73 5.46 13.89 -1.41
CA LEU A 73 4.26 13.03 -1.40
C LEU A 73 4.52 11.68 -2.06
N PHE A 74 5.34 11.65 -3.11
CA PHE A 74 5.75 10.40 -3.75
C PHE A 74 6.56 9.51 -2.79
N ILE A 75 7.53 10.09 -2.08
CA ILE A 75 8.32 9.37 -1.06
C ILE A 75 7.40 8.89 0.08
N ALA A 76 6.47 9.72 0.55
CA ALA A 76 5.50 9.32 1.57
C ALA A 76 4.63 8.15 1.09
N ALA A 77 4.13 8.17 -0.14
CA ALA A 77 3.36 7.07 -0.72
C ALA A 77 4.19 5.79 -0.87
N LEU A 78 5.46 5.92 -1.24
CA LEU A 78 6.40 4.80 -1.31
C LEU A 78 6.54 4.09 0.05
N ILE A 79 6.85 4.86 1.10
CA ILE A 79 7.12 4.31 2.43
C ILE A 79 5.87 3.73 3.07
N THR A 80 4.71 4.38 2.86
CA THR A 80 3.50 4.05 3.62
C THR A 80 2.57 3.06 2.90
N ILE A 81 2.64 2.96 1.57
CA ILE A 81 1.77 2.10 0.77
C ILE A 81 2.59 1.06 0.01
N PHE A 82 3.56 1.52 -0.78
CA PHE A 82 4.23 0.65 -1.73
C PHE A 82 5.13 -0.38 -1.04
N ILE A 83 6.04 0.05 -0.17
CA ILE A 83 6.99 -0.85 0.51
C ILE A 83 6.26 -1.92 1.33
N PRO A 84 5.30 -1.59 2.22
CA PRO A 84 4.57 -2.60 2.98
C PRO A 84 3.76 -3.55 2.07
N GLY A 85 3.11 -3.01 1.04
CA GLY A 85 2.36 -3.80 0.07
C GLY A 85 3.24 -4.76 -0.71
N TYR A 86 4.45 -4.31 -1.09
CA TYR A 86 5.42 -5.12 -1.81
C TYR A 86 6.01 -6.22 -0.92
N ILE A 87 6.35 -5.90 0.33
CA ILE A 87 6.79 -6.90 1.32
C ILE A 87 5.71 -7.97 1.52
N TYR A 88 4.45 -7.56 1.70
CA TYR A 88 3.33 -8.49 1.84
C TYR A 88 3.15 -9.37 0.59
N LEU A 89 3.29 -8.78 -0.60
CA LEU A 89 3.22 -9.51 -1.87
C LEU A 89 4.34 -10.54 -1.99
N LEU A 90 5.60 -10.17 -1.70
CA LEU A 90 6.72 -11.11 -1.73
C LEU A 90 6.53 -12.23 -0.68
N TYR A 91 6.14 -11.88 0.54
CA TYR A 91 5.85 -12.87 1.58
C TYR A 91 4.77 -13.87 1.14
N THR A 92 3.72 -13.39 0.47
CA THR A 92 2.65 -14.24 -0.04
C THR A 92 3.13 -15.12 -1.21
N LEU A 93 3.85 -14.54 -2.18
CA LEU A 93 4.34 -15.25 -3.36
C LEU A 93 5.38 -16.32 -3.03
N PHE A 94 6.24 -16.08 -2.04
CA PHE A 94 7.30 -17.00 -1.62
C PHE A 94 6.89 -17.90 -0.44
N SER A 95 5.63 -17.88 -0.03
CA SER A 95 5.14 -18.81 1.00
C SER A 95 5.11 -20.26 0.48
N GLU A 96 5.32 -21.22 1.39
CA GLU A 96 5.26 -22.65 1.05
C GLU A 96 3.91 -23.05 0.44
N ASP A 97 2.82 -22.47 0.93
CA ASP A 97 1.47 -22.72 0.42
C ASP A 97 1.32 -22.23 -1.02
N SER A 98 1.86 -21.05 -1.35
CA SER A 98 1.88 -20.56 -2.74
C SER A 98 2.69 -21.47 -3.66
N PHE A 99 3.83 -21.99 -3.19
CA PHE A 99 4.65 -22.91 -3.97
C PHE A 99 3.92 -24.24 -4.24
N LYS A 100 3.27 -24.81 -3.22
CA LYS A 100 2.48 -26.05 -3.33
C LYS A 100 1.28 -25.87 -4.29
N ASN A 101 0.60 -24.74 -4.19
CA ASN A 101 -0.58 -24.42 -5.01
C ASN A 101 -0.23 -23.91 -6.41
N TYR A 102 1.04 -23.59 -6.70
CA TYR A 102 1.45 -22.96 -7.96
C TYR A 102 1.13 -23.80 -9.20
N ASN A 103 1.20 -25.13 -9.07
CA ASN A 103 0.90 -26.05 -10.17
C ASN A 103 -0.52 -26.62 -10.14
N ASP A 104 -1.36 -26.23 -9.18
CA ASP A 104 -2.74 -26.69 -9.09
C ASP A 104 -3.68 -25.79 -9.93
N PRO A 105 -4.24 -26.26 -11.05
CA PRO A 105 -5.16 -25.47 -11.88
C PRO A 105 -6.45 -25.09 -11.15
N GLY A 106 -6.89 -25.86 -10.14
CA GLY A 106 -8.10 -25.59 -9.37
C GLY A 106 -8.00 -24.36 -8.45
N LYS A 107 -6.78 -23.83 -8.26
CA LYS A 107 -6.52 -22.63 -7.44
C LYS A 107 -6.57 -21.33 -8.23
N TYR A 108 -6.65 -21.39 -9.56
CA TYR A 108 -6.67 -20.21 -10.42
C TYR A 108 -8.11 -19.82 -10.77
N LYS A 109 -8.40 -18.52 -10.71
CA LYS A 109 -9.72 -17.96 -11.07
C LYS A 109 -10.09 -18.17 -12.54
N SER A 110 -9.09 -18.36 -13.41
CA SER A 110 -9.29 -18.63 -14.83
C SER A 110 -8.17 -19.51 -15.40
N SER A 111 -8.51 -20.26 -16.45
CA SER A 111 -7.55 -21.04 -17.23
C SER A 111 -6.45 -20.17 -17.83
N TYR A 112 -6.77 -18.95 -18.24
CA TYR A 112 -5.81 -17.98 -18.77
C TYR A 112 -4.69 -17.66 -17.77
N LEU A 113 -5.04 -17.38 -16.51
CA LEU A 113 -4.08 -17.08 -15.45
C LEU A 113 -3.16 -18.27 -15.18
N TYR A 114 -3.71 -19.50 -15.17
CA TYR A 114 -2.93 -20.71 -14.97
C TYR A 114 -1.93 -20.95 -16.12
N ILE A 115 -2.37 -20.79 -17.37
CA ILE A 115 -1.53 -21.00 -18.56
C ILE A 115 -0.35 -20.01 -18.56
N HIS A 116 -0.61 -18.74 -18.25
CA HIS A 116 0.40 -17.68 -18.33
C HIS A 116 1.11 -17.40 -16.99
N ARG A 117 0.88 -18.20 -15.95
CA ARG A 117 1.41 -17.97 -14.59
C ARG A 117 2.90 -17.72 -14.52
N LYS A 118 3.69 -18.46 -15.33
CA LYS A 118 5.15 -18.38 -15.37
C LYS A 118 5.66 -17.03 -15.89
N VAL A 119 4.84 -16.32 -16.66
CA VAL A 119 5.15 -14.99 -17.21
C VAL A 119 4.50 -13.90 -16.37
N LEU A 120 3.24 -14.09 -15.95
CA LEU A 120 2.51 -13.10 -15.16
C LEU A 120 3.14 -12.85 -13.79
N MET A 121 3.60 -13.89 -13.10
CA MET A 121 4.22 -13.75 -11.77
C MET A 121 5.47 -12.86 -11.80
N PRO A 122 6.50 -13.12 -12.64
CA PRO A 122 7.66 -12.23 -12.71
C PRO A 122 7.30 -10.83 -13.22
N ILE A 123 6.34 -10.68 -14.15
CA ILE A 123 5.88 -9.35 -14.58
C ILE A 123 5.30 -8.55 -13.40
N THR A 124 4.47 -9.19 -12.57
CA THR A 124 3.83 -8.54 -11.42
C THR A 124 4.86 -8.06 -10.38
N VAL A 125 5.98 -8.77 -10.25
CA VAL A 125 7.08 -8.41 -9.35
C VAL A 125 7.96 -7.33 -9.98
N THR A 126 8.36 -7.49 -11.24
CA THR A 126 9.39 -6.68 -11.89
C THR A 126 8.89 -5.34 -12.40
N VAL A 127 7.68 -5.26 -12.96
CA VAL A 127 7.15 -4.00 -13.54
C VAL A 127 7.05 -2.88 -12.48
N PRO A 128 6.49 -3.13 -11.28
CA PRO A 128 6.46 -2.10 -10.24
C PRO A 128 7.84 -1.60 -9.83
N ILE A 129 8.85 -2.49 -9.75
CA ILE A 129 10.24 -2.10 -9.46
C ILE A 129 10.77 -1.19 -10.57
N ILE A 130 10.63 -1.58 -11.84
CA ILE A 130 11.13 -0.79 -12.98
C ILE A 130 10.51 0.61 -12.98
N ILE A 131 9.19 0.71 -12.80
CA ILE A 131 8.49 2.00 -12.75
C ILE A 131 9.06 2.88 -11.63
N LEU A 132 9.26 2.31 -10.44
CA LEU A 132 9.83 3.05 -9.32
C LEU A 132 11.27 3.48 -9.57
N THR A 133 12.12 2.60 -10.11
CA THR A 133 13.50 2.92 -10.44
C THR A 133 13.57 4.08 -11.43
N ILE A 134 12.74 4.05 -12.49
CA ILE A 134 12.65 5.14 -13.47
C ILE A 134 12.20 6.44 -12.78
N TYR A 135 11.20 6.37 -11.89
CA TYR A 135 10.67 7.56 -11.23
C TYR A 135 11.67 8.18 -10.25
N ILE A 136 12.37 7.35 -9.46
CA ILE A 136 13.43 7.79 -8.55
C ILE A 136 14.59 8.38 -9.33
N TYR A 137 15.01 7.74 -10.43
CA TYR A 137 16.05 8.26 -11.31
C TYR A 137 15.67 9.64 -11.87
N ASN A 138 14.44 9.78 -12.39
CA ASN A 138 13.95 11.06 -12.91
C ASN A 138 13.82 12.14 -11.84
N LEU A 139 13.47 11.79 -10.61
CA LEU A 139 13.46 12.71 -9.47
C LEU A 139 14.87 13.15 -9.10
N GLY A 140 15.84 12.23 -9.05
CA GLY A 140 17.23 12.52 -8.73
C GLY A 140 17.93 13.36 -9.79
N VAL A 141 17.71 13.07 -11.07
CA VAL A 141 18.26 13.84 -12.20
C VAL A 141 17.66 15.25 -12.28
N LYS A 142 16.40 15.45 -11.88
CA LYS A 142 15.77 16.77 -11.84
C LYS A 142 16.10 17.60 -10.59
N ALA A 143 16.71 16.97 -9.58
CA ALA A 143 17.14 17.63 -8.34
C ALA A 143 18.60 18.11 -8.39
N LEU A 144 19.36 17.70 -9.41
CA LEU A 144 20.70 18.18 -9.80
C LEU A 144 20.57 19.29 -10.86
#